data_AF-A0A6B9Q4U4-F1
#
_entry.id   AF-A0A6B9Q4U4-F1
#
_cell.length_a   1.000
_cell.length_b   1.000
_cell.length_c   1.000
_cell.angle_alpha   90.00
_cell.angle_beta   90.00
_cell.angle_gamma   90.00
#
_symmetry.space_group_name_H-M   'P 1'
#
loop_
_entity.id
_entity.type
_entity.pdbx_description
1 polymer ?
#
loop_
_entity_poly.entity_id
_entity_poly.type
_entity_poly.pdbx_seq_one_letter_code
_entity_poly.pdbx_strand_id
1 'polypeptide(L)' 'ALLQDDITQAVACAKRVVSDPQGIRAWVAWRNRCQNRDLTQYVKGCRV' A
#
# COMPACT_ATOMS: atom_id res chain seq x y z
N ALA A 1 -1.75 14.39 -10.41
CA ALA A 1 -2.63 13.36 -11.01
C ALA A 1 -2.33 12.01 -10.36
N LEU A 2 -3.33 11.16 -10.16
CA LEU A 2 -3.17 9.85 -9.48
C LEU A 2 -3.49 8.64 -10.38
N LEU A 3 -3.91 8.87 -11.63
CA LEU A 3 -4.31 7.84 -12.60
C LEU A 3 -3.36 7.84 -13.81
N GLN A 4 -2.06 7.84 -13.54
CA GLN A 4 -1.00 7.86 -14.57
C GLN A 4 -0.18 6.59 -14.47
N ASP A 5 0.47 6.19 -15.58
CA ASP A 5 1.37 5.02 -15.61
C ASP A 5 2.57 5.22 -14.66
N ASP A 6 3.09 6.44 -14.61
CA ASP A 6 4.07 6.82 -13.61
C ASP A 6 3.39 6.98 -12.23
N ILE A 7 3.70 6.04 -11.35
CA ILE A 7 3.14 5.99 -9.99
C ILE A 7 3.79 6.98 -9.02
N THR A 8 4.80 7.78 -9.42
CA THR A 8 5.58 8.65 -8.53
C THR A 8 4.69 9.56 -7.66
N GLN A 9 3.71 10.23 -8.27
CA GLN A 9 2.79 11.11 -7.54
C GLN A 9 1.83 10.33 -6.61
N ALA A 10 1.38 9.15 -7.04
CA ALA A 10 0.51 8.30 -6.25
C ALA A 10 1.24 7.72 -5.02
N VAL A 11 2.50 7.32 -5.19
CA VAL A 11 3.35 6.84 -4.09
C VAL A 11 3.64 7.96 -3.09
N ALA A 12 3.93 9.18 -3.55
CA ALA A 12 4.13 10.33 -2.66
C ALA A 12 2.87 10.63 -1.83
N CYS A 13 1.70 10.60 -2.45
CA CYS A 13 0.42 10.76 -1.77
C CYS A 13 0.18 9.63 -0.74
N ALA A 14 0.40 8.37 -1.12
CA ALA A 14 0.25 7.22 -0.23
C ALA A 14 1.19 7.32 0.99
N LYS A 15 2.45 7.75 0.81
CA LYS A 15 3.41 8.02 1.90
C LYS A 15 2.90 9.05 2.89
N ARG A 16 2.28 10.13 2.40
CA ARG A 16 1.64 11.13 3.26
C ARG A 16 0.48 10.50 4.04
N VAL A 17 -0.42 9.75 3.40
CA VAL A 17 -1.58 9.14 4.06
C VAL A 17 -1.16 8.13 5.14
N VAL A 18 -0.16 7.27 4.89
CA VAL A 18 0.34 6.32 5.92
C VAL A 18 1.07 7.01 7.08
N SER A 19 1.39 8.31 6.97
CA SER A 19 2.00 9.07 8.07
C SER A 19 0.96 9.63 9.06
N ASP A 20 -0.33 9.56 8.74
CA ASP A 20 -1.41 9.92 9.68
C ASP A 20 -1.58 8.84 10.77
N PRO A 21 -2.27 9.13 11.89
CA PRO A 21 -2.37 8.21 13.02
C PRO A 21 -2.97 6.83 12.72
N GLN A 22 -3.74 6.69 11.64
CA GLN A 22 -4.29 5.40 11.22
C GLN A 22 -3.25 4.51 10.50
N GLY A 23 -2.16 5.09 10.01
CA GLY A 23 -1.19 4.41 9.17
C GLY A 23 -1.84 3.74 7.96
N ILE A 24 -1.37 2.54 7.61
CA ILE A 24 -1.93 1.74 6.52
C ILE A 24 -3.37 1.25 6.78
N ARG A 25 -3.89 1.36 8.02
CA ARG A 25 -5.28 0.98 8.34
C ARG A 25 -6.30 1.95 7.73
N ALA A 26 -5.87 3.09 7.22
CA ALA A 26 -6.69 3.98 6.40
C ALA A 26 -7.26 3.27 5.15
N TRP A 27 -6.56 2.24 4.63
CA TRP A 27 -7.05 1.43 3.52
C TRP A 27 -7.91 0.27 4.03
N VAL A 28 -9.23 0.39 3.89
CA VAL A 28 -10.21 -0.64 4.31
C VAL A 28 -9.93 -2.00 3.68
N ALA A 29 -9.50 -2.03 2.42
CA ALA A 29 -9.13 -3.27 1.73
C ALA A 29 -7.93 -3.96 2.42
N TRP A 30 -6.90 -3.20 2.79
CA TRP A 30 -5.76 -3.72 3.53
C TRP A 30 -6.18 -4.24 4.91
N ARG A 31 -6.98 -3.46 5.65
CA ARG A 31 -7.49 -3.86 6.97
C ARG A 31 -8.25 -5.18 6.91
N ASN A 32 -9.14 -5.34 5.93
CA ASN A 32 -10.03 -6.49 5.86
C ASN A 32 -9.37 -7.74 5.25
N ARG A 33 -8.36 -7.56 4.37
CA ARG A 33 -7.82 -8.66 3.54
C ARG A 33 -6.33 -8.92 3.74
N CYS A 34 -5.59 -8.03 4.38
CA CYS A 34 -4.13 -8.14 4.52
C CYS A 34 -3.68 -8.14 5.99
N GLN A 35 -4.33 -7.37 6.86
CA GLN A 35 -3.92 -7.27 8.27
C GLN A 35 -3.92 -8.64 8.96
N ASN A 36 -2.87 -8.91 9.74
CA ASN A 36 -2.67 -10.16 10.50
C ASN A 36 -2.61 -11.42 9.62
N ARG A 37 -2.18 -11.30 8.36
CA ARG A 37 -1.97 -12.44 7.45
C ARG A 37 -0.53 -12.51 7.00
N ASP A 38 -0.10 -13.69 6.59
CA ASP A 38 1.16 -13.85 5.87
C ASP A 38 1.02 -13.29 4.45
N LEU A 39 1.79 -12.23 4.17
CA LEU A 39 1.81 -11.52 2.89
C LEU A 39 2.99 -11.92 2.01
N THR A 40 3.82 -12.88 2.42
CA THR A 40 5.00 -13.33 1.63
C THR A 40 4.65 -13.74 0.21
N GLN A 41 3.43 -14.29 0.01
CA GLN A 41 2.91 -14.68 -1.29
C GLN A 41 2.89 -13.54 -2.32
N TYR A 42 2.72 -12.28 -1.92
CA TYR A 42 2.60 -11.14 -2.85
C TYR A 42 3.91 -10.76 -3.54
N VAL A 43 5.05 -11.19 -2.99
CA VAL A 43 6.39 -10.95 -3.56
C VAL A 43 7.13 -12.26 -3.86
N LYS A 44 6.48 -13.41 -3.70
CA LYS A 44 7.09 -14.72 -3.89
C LYS A 44 7.48 -14.90 -5.36
N GLY A 45 8.77 -15.14 -5.61
CA GLY A 45 9.31 -15.33 -6.96
C GLY A 45 9.65 -14.03 -7.69
N CYS A 46 9.41 -12.87 -7.09
CA CYS A 46 9.90 -11.60 -7.61
C CYS A 46 11.41 -11.48 -7.35
N ARG A 47 12.17 -10.95 -8.32
CA ARG A 47 13.57 -10.54 -8.13
C ARG A 47 13.58 -9.05 -7.79
N VAL A 48 13.34 -8.76 -6.52
CA VAL A 48 13.33 -7.41 -5.94
C VAL A 48 14.56 -7.16 -5.09
#